data_AF-A0A2G6DRB9-F1
#
_entry.id   AF-A0A2G6DRB9-F1
#
_cell.length_a   1.000
_cell.length_b   1.000
_cell.length_c   1.000
_cell.angle_alpha   90.00
_cell.angle_beta   90.00
_cell.angle_gamma   90.00
#
_symmetry.space_group_name_H-M   'P 1'
#
loop_
_entity.id
_entity.type
_entity.pdbx_description
1 polymer ?
#
loop_
_entity_poly.entity_id
_entity_poly.type
_entity_poly.pdbx_seq_one_letter_code
_entity_poly.pdbx_strand_id
1 'polypeptide(L)' 'AGRVATKTNSLSVTHPELAKEYSPKNQIPANKVIAGTSKKLWWICSVCSHEWQAVGNNRVNGRGCPVCARRKRRKKKEED' A
#
# COMPACT_ATOMS: atom_id res chain seq x y z
N ALA A 1 16.94 -4.98 16.61
CA ALA A 1 16.03 -6.15 16.46
C ALA A 1 15.25 -6.03 15.15
N GLY A 2 15.53 -6.90 14.17
CA GLY A 2 14.79 -6.94 12.90
C GLY A 2 13.53 -7.80 13.05
N ARG A 3 12.34 -7.22 12.89
CA ARG A 3 11.08 -7.97 12.95
C ARG A 3 11.00 -8.92 11.75
N VAL A 4 10.97 -10.22 12.01
CA VAL A 4 10.78 -11.29 11.00
C VAL A 4 9.29 -11.41 10.67
N ALA A 5 8.96 -11.67 9.41
CA ALA A 5 7.58 -11.89 8.98
C ALA A 5 7.09 -13.25 9.49
N THR A 6 6.25 -13.26 10.53
CA THR A 6 5.55 -14.45 11.00
C THR A 6 4.17 -14.54 10.34
N LYS A 7 3.59 -15.75 10.26
CA LYS A 7 2.25 -16.01 9.68
C LYS A 7 1.14 -15.12 10.26
N THR A 8 1.33 -14.57 11.46
CA THR A 8 0.37 -13.69 12.15
C THR A 8 0.54 -12.20 11.87
N ASN A 9 1.70 -11.78 11.34
CA ASN A 9 2.02 -10.35 11.09
C ASN A 9 2.17 -10.01 9.61
N SER A 10 1.81 -10.93 8.71
CA SER A 10 1.86 -10.69 7.27
C SER A 10 0.87 -9.62 6.84
N LEU A 11 1.21 -8.88 5.78
CA LEU A 11 0.40 -7.83 5.18
C LEU A 11 -1.01 -8.32 4.84
N SER A 12 -1.11 -9.51 4.26
CA SER A 12 -2.38 -10.17 3.90
C SER A 12 -3.28 -10.51 5.07
N VAL A 13 -2.72 -10.78 6.25
CA VAL A 13 -3.47 -11.16 7.45
C VAL A 13 -3.89 -9.92 8.23
N THR A 14 -2.96 -8.99 8.43
CA THR A 14 -3.20 -7.79 9.24
C THR A 14 -3.97 -6.70 8.48
N HIS A 15 -3.77 -6.61 7.15
CA HIS A 15 -4.34 -5.55 6.31
C HIS A 15 -4.80 -6.14 4.96
N PRO A 16 -5.94 -6.88 4.94
CA PRO A 16 -6.43 -7.55 3.73
C PRO A 16 -6.76 -6.58 2.59
N GLU A 17 -7.16 -5.35 2.90
CA GLU A 17 -7.37 -4.28 1.94
C GLU A 17 -6.08 -3.85 1.22
N LEU A 18 -4.97 -3.71 1.96
CA LEU A 18 -3.67 -3.40 1.37
C LEU A 18 -3.14 -4.56 0.51
N ALA A 19 -3.46 -5.80 0.87
CA ALA A 19 -3.09 -6.96 0.07
C ALA A 19 -3.80 -7.00 -1.29
N LYS A 20 -5.02 -6.45 -1.40
CA LYS A 20 -5.71 -6.28 -2.70
C LYS A 20 -5.02 -5.22 -3.57
N GLU A 21 -4.43 -4.20 -2.96
CA GLU A 21 -3.64 -3.18 -3.64
C GLU A 21 -2.18 -3.62 -3.87
N TYR A 22 -1.81 -4.85 -3.53
CA TYR A 22 -0.44 -5.34 -3.71
C TYR A 22 -0.20 -5.75 -5.16
N SER A 23 0.76 -5.11 -5.83
CA SER A 23 1.01 -5.40 -7.25
C SER A 23 1.70 -6.76 -7.43
N PRO A 24 1.32 -7.55 -8.44
CA PRO A 24 2.01 -8.79 -8.80
C PRO A 24 3.44 -8.55 -9.32
N LYS A 25 3.83 -7.30 -9.60
CA LYS A 25 5.22 -6.93 -9.96
C LYS A 25 6.23 -7.17 -8.84
N ASN A 26 5.78 -7.34 -7.61
CA ASN A 26 6.69 -7.64 -6.51
C ASN A 26 7.19 -9.09 -6.58
N GLN A 27 8.50 -9.26 -6.43
CA GLN A 27 9.13 -10.59 -6.32
C GLN A 27 8.71 -11.34 -5.04
N ILE A 28 8.30 -10.61 -4.00
CA ILE A 28 7.91 -11.18 -2.71
C ILE A 28 6.38 -11.24 -2.65
N PRO A 29 5.76 -12.37 -2.31
CA PRO A 29 4.31 -12.44 -2.14
C PRO A 29 3.85 -11.68 -0.90
N ALA A 30 2.65 -11.10 -0.93
CA ALA A 30 2.07 -10.34 0.19
C ALA A 30 2.06 -11.14 1.52
N ASN A 31 1.94 -12.48 1.44
CA ASN A 31 1.98 -13.38 2.60
C ASN A 31 3.36 -13.48 3.28
N LYS A 32 4.45 -13.10 2.60
CA LYS A 32 5.82 -13.09 3.15
C LYS A 32 6.33 -11.69 3.49
N VAL A 33 5.51 -10.65 3.30
CA VAL A 33 5.85 -9.26 3.61
C VAL A 33 5.08 -8.83 4.84
N ILE A 34 5.77 -8.19 5.79
CA ILE A 34 5.14 -7.51 6.92
C ILE A 34 4.57 -6.18 6.44
N ALA A 35 3.35 -5.84 6.89
CA ALA A 35 2.71 -4.58 6.53
C ALA A 35 3.60 -3.36 6.84
N GLY A 36 4.21 -3.32 8.03
CA GLY A 36 5.10 -2.25 8.50
C GLY A 36 6.52 -2.28 7.95
N THR A 37 6.80 -2.94 6.82
CA THR A 37 8.17 -2.98 6.28
C THR A 37 8.63 -1.61 5.77
N SER A 38 9.90 -1.28 5.99
CA SER A 38 10.56 -0.10 5.43
C SER A 38 10.99 -0.29 3.95
N LYS A 39 10.77 -1.48 3.38
CA LYS A 39 11.07 -1.77 1.98
C LYS A 39 10.08 -1.08 1.04
N LYS A 40 10.58 -0.58 -0.09
CA LYS A 40 9.75 -0.10 -1.20
C LYS A 40 9.16 -1.31 -1.93
N LEU A 41 7.84 -1.33 -2.03
CA LEU A 41 7.06 -2.36 -2.71
C LEU A 41 6.20 -1.68 -3.78
N TRP A 42 5.82 -2.44 -4.79
CA TRP A 42 4.89 -2.01 -5.83
C TRP A 42 3.45 -2.17 -5.36
N TRP A 43 2.66 -1.12 -5.54
CA TRP A 43 1.24 -1.07 -5.21
C TRP A 43 0.46 -0.72 -6.45
N ILE A 44 -0.77 -1.23 -6.55
CA ILE A 44 -1.72 -0.94 -7.61
C ILE A 44 -3.03 -0.45 -7.00
N CYS A 45 -3.55 0.65 -7.52
CA CYS A 45 -4.76 1.25 -6.97
C CYS A 45 -5.96 0.56 -7.59
N SER A 46 -6.85 0.00 -6.78
CA SER A 46 -8.09 -0.60 -7.27
C SER A 46 -9.04 0.42 -7.93
N VAL A 47 -8.89 1.71 -7.63
CA VAL A 47 -9.80 2.78 -8.12
C VAL A 47 -9.37 3.34 -9.48
N CYS A 48 -8.08 3.56 -9.68
CA CYS A 48 -7.56 4.19 -10.90
C CYS A 48 -6.55 3.33 -11.66
N SER A 49 -6.33 2.09 -11.21
CA SER A 49 -5.35 1.14 -11.75
C SER A 49 -3.92 1.70 -11.84
N HIS A 50 -3.64 2.80 -11.13
CA HIS A 50 -2.32 3.40 -11.12
C HIS A 50 -1.37 2.54 -10.28
N GLU A 51 -0.22 2.25 -10.84
CA GLU A 51 0.85 1.52 -10.17
C GLU A 51 1.91 2.49 -9.66
N TRP A 52 2.31 2.36 -8.40
CA TRP A 52 3.35 3.19 -7.81
C TRP A 52 4.17 2.42 -6.78
N GLN A 53 5.38 2.90 -6.50
CA GLN A 53 6.22 2.37 -5.45
C GLN A 53 5.99 3.12 -4.14
N ALA A 54 5.76 2.39 -3.06
CA ALA A 54 5.67 2.96 -1.72
C ALA A 54 6.20 1.98 -0.67
N VAL A 55 6.66 2.55 0.44
CA VAL A 55 7.10 1.79 1.61
C VAL A 55 5.88 1.17 2.31
N GLY A 56 5.94 -0.11 2.69
CA GLY A 56 4.83 -0.78 3.38
C GLY A 56 4.36 -0.02 4.62
N ASN A 57 5.31 0.46 5.44
CA ASN A 57 5.00 1.28 6.62
C ASN A 57 4.18 2.54 6.30
N ASN A 58 4.40 3.18 5.15
CA ASN A 58 3.61 4.34 4.75
C ASN A 58 2.16 3.96 4.44
N ARG A 59 1.94 2.77 3.88
CA ARG A 59 0.61 2.26 3.53
C ARG A 59 -0.20 1.93 4.77
N VAL A 60 0.45 1.29 5.76
CA VAL A 60 -0.15 1.03 7.09
C VAL A 60 -0.54 2.34 7.79
N ASN A 61 0.28 3.38 7.68
CA ASN A 61 -0.02 4.72 8.21
C ASN A 61 -1.12 5.47 7.42
N GLY A 62 -1.88 4.81 6.55
CA GLY A 62 -3.01 5.40 5.81
C GLY A 62 -2.62 6.21 4.57
N ARG A 63 -1.36 6.16 4.10
CA ARG A 63 -0.97 6.86 2.86
C ARG A 63 -1.47 6.08 1.64
N GLY A 64 -2.55 6.57 1.04
CA GLY A 64 -3.24 6.07 -0.15
C GLY A 64 -2.49 6.22 -1.49
N CYS A 65 -3.19 5.90 -2.58
CA CYS A 65 -2.71 6.20 -3.94
C CYS A 65 -2.49 7.71 -4.13
N PRO A 66 -1.30 8.15 -4.58
CA PRO A 66 -0.99 9.58 -4.76
C PRO A 66 -1.87 10.25 -5.82
N VAL A 67 -2.24 9.50 -6.87
CA VAL A 67 -3.11 10.00 -7.95
C VAL A 67 -4.53 10.25 -7.43
N CYS A 68 -5.12 9.29 -6.71
CA CYS A 68 -6.44 9.46 -6.10
C CYS A 68 -6.45 10.59 -5.07
N ALA A 69 -5.41 10.68 -4.23
CA ALA A 69 -5.27 11.76 -3.27
C ALA A 69 -5.20 13.14 -3.95
N ARG A 70 -4.43 13.25 -5.05
CA ARG A 70 -4.34 14.50 -5.84
C ARG A 70 -5.66 14.85 -6.52
N ARG A 71 -6.39 13.87 -7.07
CA ARG A 71 -7.72 14.08 -7.67
C ARG A 71 -8.73 14.60 -6.66
N LYS A 72 -8.77 14.03 -5.44
CA LYS A 72 -9.64 14.52 -4.36
C LYS A 72 -9.33 15.97 -3.98
N ARG A 73 -8.04 16.35 -3.92
CA ARG A 73 -7.63 17.73 -3.60
C ARG A 73 -8.04 18.76 -4.65
N ARG A 74 -8.01 18.43 -5.95
CA ARG A 74 -8.43 19.36 -7.02
C ARG A 74 -9.92 19.70 -6.95
N LYS A 75 -10.78 18.73 -6.63
CA LYS A 75 -12.24 18.96 -6.55
C LYS A 75 -12.65 19.93 -5.45
N LYS A 76 -11.86 20.03 -4.36
CA LYS A 76 -12.19 20.91 -3.23
C LYS A 76 -11.91 22.39 -3.49
N LYS A 77 -11.24 22.74 -4.59
CA LYS A 77 -10.81 24.12 -4.90
C LYS A 77 -11.74 24.86 -5.87
N GLU A 78 -12.78 24.20 -6.35
CA GLU A 78 -13.71 24.74 -7.37
C GLU A 78 -15.11 24.98 -6.79
N GLU A 79 -15.31 24.67 -5.50
CA GLU A 79 -16.56 24.82 -4.75
C GLU A 79 -16.39 25.78 -3.55
N ASP A 80 -15.37 26.64 -3.60
CA ASP A 80 -15.11 27.75 -2.67
C ASP A 80 -15.02 29.06 -3.46
#